data_AF-A0A0Q7YZ60-F1
#
_entry.id   AF-A0A0Q7YZ60-F1
#
_cell.length_a   1.000
_cell.length_b   1.000
_cell.length_c   1.000
_cell.angle_alpha   90.00
_cell.angle_beta   90.00
_cell.angle_gamma   90.00
#
_symmetry.space_group_name_H-M   'P 1'
#
loop_
_entity.id
_entity.type
_entity.pdbx_description
1 polymer ?
#
loop_
_entity_poly.entity_id
_entity_poly.type
_entity_poly.pdbx_seq_one_letter_code
_entity_poly.pdbx_strand_id
1 'polypeptide(L)'
;MSRWPARVGVLLAVLLVSALSYALVERATGEDVPKCERFAAESLNRQQIVTGRGQRVVVIGDSYSVGLGLEDAARAWPRELPGEVHVHGFSGSGFSAHASPCGRVSYADRAARAVRGGADLVILEGGLNDVHSSETALRTGVRRVLGVLKGVRVVIVGPVPAPDRMPGAAHVDSVLASEAARAHVPYVSMIDADLAYLDGGLHLTRDGHRAFGDLVVARLP
;
A
#
# COMPACT_ATOMS: atom_id res chain seq x y z
N MET A 1 -33.21 -26.36 50.33
CA MET A 1 -31.87 -26.63 49.77
C MET A 1 -31.42 -25.40 49.00
N SER A 2 -30.42 -24.68 49.50
CA SER A 2 -30.05 -23.34 49.03
C SER A 2 -29.42 -23.39 47.63
N ARG A 3 -30.03 -22.73 46.64
CA ARG A 3 -29.51 -22.55 45.26
C ARG A 3 -28.44 -21.45 45.17
N TRP A 4 -28.05 -20.88 46.30
CA TRP A 4 -27.09 -19.79 46.42
C TRP A 4 -25.69 -20.12 45.85
N PRO A 5 -25.05 -21.27 46.17
CA PRO A 5 -23.71 -21.55 45.66
C PRO A 5 -23.68 -21.71 44.13
N ALA A 6 -24.74 -22.27 43.54
CA ALA A 6 -24.87 -22.40 42.08
C ALA A 6 -25.01 -21.03 41.39
N ARG A 7 -25.75 -20.08 41.99
CA ARG A 7 -25.92 -18.73 41.44
C ARG A 7 -24.63 -17.92 41.51
N VAL A 8 -23.85 -18.06 42.59
CA VAL A 8 -22.54 -17.41 42.73
C VAL A 8 -21.53 -17.98 41.72
N GLY A 9 -21.53 -19.30 41.50
CA GLY A 9 -20.67 -19.94 40.50
C GLY A 9 -20.94 -19.47 39.07
N VAL A 10 -22.21 -19.33 38.69
CA VAL A 10 -22.58 -18.82 37.35
C VAL A 10 -22.17 -17.35 37.16
N LEU A 11 -22.37 -16.51 38.18
CA LEU A 11 -21.96 -15.10 38.14
C LEU A 11 -20.45 -14.95 37.97
N LEU A 12 -19.65 -15.74 38.70
CA LEU A 12 -18.19 -15.74 38.57
C LEU A 12 -17.75 -16.22 37.19
N ALA A 13 -18.38 -17.26 36.64
CA ALA A 13 -18.07 -17.75 35.30
C ALA A 13 -18.39 -16.72 34.21
N VAL A 14 -19.53 -16.02 34.31
CA VAL A 14 -19.90 -14.96 33.35
C VAL A 14 -18.92 -13.79 33.44
N LEU A 15 -18.53 -13.37 34.64
CA LEU A 15 -17.54 -12.31 34.83
C LEU A 15 -16.16 -12.67 34.27
N LEU A 16 -15.71 -13.92 34.48
CA LEU A 16 -14.46 -14.44 33.92
C LEU A 16 -14.50 -14.50 32.39
N VAL A 17 -15.59 -15.01 31.80
CA VAL A 17 -15.75 -15.05 30.33
C VAL A 17 -15.80 -13.64 29.75
N SER A 18 -16.47 -12.71 30.42
CA SER A 18 -16.57 -11.31 29.98
C SER A 18 -15.23 -10.60 30.05
N ALA A 19 -14.48 -10.78 31.14
CA ALA A 19 -13.13 -10.24 31.30
C ALA A 19 -12.14 -10.83 30.29
N LEU A 20 -12.23 -12.14 30.02
CA LEU A 20 -11.40 -12.80 29.03
C LEU A 20 -11.74 -12.33 27.61
N SER A 21 -13.02 -12.12 27.32
CA SER A 21 -13.49 -11.59 26.03
C SER A 21 -13.02 -10.15 25.83
N TYR A 22 -13.08 -9.32 26.88
CA TYR A 22 -12.58 -7.95 26.85
C TYR A 22 -11.06 -7.90 26.64
N ALA A 23 -10.30 -8.73 27.37
CA ALA A 23 -8.84 -8.81 27.22
C ALA A 23 -8.40 -9.35 25.84
N LEU A 24 -9.17 -10.24 25.22
CA LEU A 24 -8.93 -10.72 23.85
C LEU A 24 -9.24 -9.63 22.81
N VAL A 25 -10.30 -8.84 23.01
CA VAL A 25 -10.65 -7.71 22.14
C VAL A 25 -9.63 -6.58 22.26
N GLU A 26 -9.14 -6.25 23.47
CA GLU A 26 -8.09 -5.24 23.67
C GLU A 26 -6.74 -5.66 23.07
N ARG A 27 -6.36 -6.94 23.17
CA ARG A 27 -5.13 -7.43 22.51
C ARG A 27 -5.24 -7.38 20.99
N ALA A 28 -6.42 -7.61 20.43
CA ALA A 28 -6.65 -7.51 18.99
C ALA A 28 -6.68 -6.06 18.48
N THR A 29 -6.84 -5.05 19.35
CA THR A 29 -6.88 -3.63 18.96
C THR A 29 -5.61 -2.86 19.34
N GLY A 30 -4.77 -3.36 20.25
CA GLY A 30 -3.64 -2.62 20.82
C GLY A 30 -2.32 -2.61 20.04
N GLU A 31 -1.99 -3.64 19.24
CA GLU A 31 -0.70 -3.70 18.50
C GLU A 31 -0.74 -2.99 17.13
N ASP A 32 -1.91 -2.83 16.52
CA ASP A 32 -2.05 -2.25 15.18
C ASP A 32 -2.15 -0.72 15.18
N VAL A 33 -2.68 -0.11 16.26
CA VAL A 33 -2.83 1.34 16.38
C VAL A 33 -1.46 2.08 16.35
N PRO A 34 -0.42 1.63 17.06
CA PRO A 34 0.92 2.23 16.95
C PRO A 34 1.54 2.13 15.55
N LYS A 35 1.28 1.02 14.84
CA LYS A 35 1.80 0.78 13.49
C LYS A 35 1.12 1.70 12.47
N CYS A 36 -0.20 1.81 12.54
CA CYS A 36 -0.97 2.63 11.62
C CYS A 36 -0.73 4.13 11.84
N GLU A 37 -0.56 4.57 13.08
CA GLU A 37 -0.14 5.93 13.39
C GLU A 37 1.25 6.25 12.84
N ARG A 38 2.21 5.32 12.98
CA ARG A 38 3.55 5.47 12.38
C ARG A 38 3.48 5.56 10.87
N PHE A 39 2.75 4.68 10.19
CA PHE A 39 2.58 4.74 8.74
C PHE A 39 1.87 6.01 8.26
N ALA A 40 0.92 6.53 9.05
CA ALA A 40 0.31 7.82 8.77
C ALA A 40 1.32 8.97 8.89
N ALA A 41 2.17 8.98 9.92
CA ALA A 41 3.22 9.97 10.09
C ALA A 41 4.27 9.90 8.96
N GLU A 42 4.74 8.70 8.60
CA GLU A 42 5.65 8.48 7.47
C GLU A 42 5.03 8.94 6.13
N SER A 43 3.74 8.64 5.92
CA SER A 43 3.00 9.10 4.74
C SER A 43 2.93 10.63 4.65
N LEU A 44 2.70 11.31 5.76
CA LEU A 44 2.66 12.78 5.81
C LEU A 44 4.05 13.39 5.58
N ASN A 45 5.09 12.82 6.21
CA ASN A 45 6.47 13.25 6.01
C ASN A 45 6.89 13.08 4.54
N ARG A 46 6.56 11.94 3.92
CA ARG A 46 6.90 11.69 2.51
C ARG A 46 6.27 12.70 1.56
N GLN A 47 5.05 13.16 1.85
CA GLN A 47 4.35 14.16 1.05
C GLN A 47 5.03 15.54 1.07
N GLN A 48 5.86 15.84 2.08
CA GLN A 48 6.62 17.10 2.13
C GLN A 48 7.91 17.05 1.28
N ILE A 49 8.31 15.86 0.83
CA ILE A 49 9.53 15.66 0.05
C ILE A 49 9.17 15.67 -1.45
N VAL A 50 9.41 16.80 -2.10
CA VAL A 50 9.26 16.96 -3.55
C VAL A 50 10.64 16.80 -4.20
N THR A 51 10.72 15.98 -5.25
CA THR A 51 11.97 15.76 -6.01
C THR A 51 11.82 16.21 -7.46
N GLY A 52 12.92 16.66 -8.06
CA GLY A 52 12.92 17.11 -9.46
C GLY A 52 12.17 18.43 -9.68
N ARG A 53 11.95 18.78 -10.96
CA ARG A 53 11.31 20.02 -11.43
C ARG A 53 10.64 19.76 -12.78
N GLY A 54 9.63 20.55 -13.14
CA GLY A 54 8.95 20.49 -14.44
C GLY A 54 7.51 19.99 -14.33
N GLN A 55 7.11 19.10 -15.24
CA GLN A 55 5.77 18.50 -15.22
C GLN A 55 5.47 17.87 -13.86
N ARG A 56 4.25 18.05 -13.37
CA ARG A 56 3.82 17.56 -12.06
C ARG A 56 3.48 16.08 -12.15
N VAL A 57 4.34 15.24 -11.59
CA VAL A 57 4.13 13.79 -11.49
C VAL A 57 3.66 13.45 -10.08
N VAL A 58 2.51 12.78 -9.98
CA VAL A 58 1.95 12.33 -8.70
C VAL A 58 2.08 10.81 -8.60
N VAL A 59 2.80 10.32 -7.60
CA VAL A 59 2.89 8.88 -7.30
C VAL A 59 1.93 8.56 -6.17
N ILE A 60 0.97 7.67 -6.41
CA ILE A 60 0.15 7.05 -5.37
C ILE A 60 0.63 5.63 -5.22
N GLY A 61 1.25 5.32 -4.08
CA GLY A 61 1.79 3.98 -3.86
C GLY A 61 1.81 3.56 -2.41
N ASP A 62 2.66 2.59 -2.11
CA ASP A 62 2.77 1.95 -0.80
C ASP A 62 4.12 2.21 -0.10
N SER A 63 4.58 1.27 0.72
CA SER A 63 5.87 1.31 1.42
C SER A 63 7.07 1.53 0.49
N TYR A 64 7.06 1.03 -0.75
CA TYR A 64 8.17 1.26 -1.68
C TYR A 64 8.22 2.71 -2.14
N SER A 65 7.07 3.30 -2.45
CA SER A 65 6.98 4.74 -2.76
C SER A 65 7.33 5.62 -1.54
N VAL A 66 6.98 5.18 -0.33
CA VAL A 66 7.37 5.86 0.92
C VAL A 66 8.89 5.78 1.14
N GLY A 67 9.54 4.69 0.76
CA GLY A 67 10.94 4.41 1.10
C GLY A 67 11.09 3.75 2.47
N LEU A 68 10.11 2.94 2.89
CA LEU A 68 10.17 2.23 4.16
C LEU A 68 11.43 1.35 4.22
N GLY A 69 12.21 1.49 5.28
CA GLY A 69 13.50 0.80 5.46
C GLY A 69 14.72 1.63 5.03
N LEU A 70 14.53 2.78 4.38
CA LEU A 70 15.61 3.74 4.14
C LEU A 70 15.78 4.71 5.31
N GLU A 71 17.01 5.13 5.55
CA GLU A 71 17.31 6.24 6.48
C GLU A 71 16.81 7.60 5.93
N ASP A 72 16.79 7.75 4.60
CA ASP A 72 16.34 8.95 3.90
C ASP A 72 15.29 8.59 2.84
N ALA A 73 14.02 8.94 3.11
CA ALA A 73 12.91 8.72 2.20
C ALA A 73 13.04 9.47 0.85
N ALA A 74 13.86 10.52 0.77
CA ALA A 74 14.16 11.20 -0.49
C ALA A 74 15.04 10.33 -1.44
N ARG A 75 15.59 9.22 -0.94
CA ARG A 75 16.33 8.22 -1.72
C ARG A 75 15.46 7.09 -2.27
N ALA A 76 14.15 7.10 -2.00
CA ALA A 76 13.22 6.14 -2.58
C ALA A 76 13.09 6.29 -4.10
N TRP A 77 12.70 5.21 -4.76
CA TRP A 77 12.61 5.07 -6.23
C TRP A 77 11.90 6.23 -6.97
N PRO A 78 10.85 6.90 -6.43
CA PRO A 78 10.19 7.97 -7.17
C PRO A 78 11.11 9.14 -7.51
N ARG A 79 12.25 9.26 -6.80
CA ARG A 79 13.24 10.31 -7.07
C ARG A 79 13.85 10.24 -8.47
N GLU A 80 13.85 9.07 -9.10
CA GLU A 80 14.46 8.86 -10.41
C GLU A 80 13.50 9.29 -11.54
N LEU A 81 12.22 9.49 -11.24
CA LEU A 81 11.23 9.92 -12.21
C LEU A 81 11.55 11.35 -12.73
N PRO A 82 11.30 11.62 -14.02
CA PRO A 82 11.39 12.97 -14.54
C PRO A 82 10.24 13.85 -14.00
N GLY A 83 10.46 15.17 -13.97
CA GLY A 83 9.45 16.13 -13.55
C GLY A 83 9.55 16.52 -12.08
N GLU A 84 8.56 17.27 -11.61
CA GLU A 84 8.34 17.60 -10.20
C GLU A 84 7.47 16.52 -9.57
N VAL A 85 8.09 15.67 -8.75
CA VAL A 85 7.50 14.43 -8.23
C VAL A 85 6.94 14.65 -6.82
N HIS A 86 5.63 14.37 -6.68
CA HIS A 86 4.88 14.41 -5.43
C HIS A 86 4.45 13.00 -5.06
N VAL A 87 4.80 12.54 -3.87
CA VAL A 87 4.50 11.17 -3.45
C VAL A 87 3.44 11.14 -2.36
N HIS A 88 2.32 10.49 -2.70
CA HIS A 88 1.28 10.09 -1.77
C HIS A 88 1.39 8.58 -1.53
N GLY A 89 2.38 8.19 -0.74
CA GLY A 89 2.59 6.80 -0.33
C GLY A 89 1.93 6.50 1.01
N PHE A 90 1.46 5.26 1.23
CA PHE A 90 1.07 4.78 2.56
C PHE A 90 1.48 3.31 2.71
N SER A 91 2.41 3.03 3.63
CA SER A 91 2.94 1.69 3.88
C SER A 91 1.84 0.68 4.20
N GLY A 92 1.86 -0.47 3.54
CA GLY A 92 0.83 -1.51 3.70
C GLY A 92 -0.50 -1.22 3.01
N SER A 93 -0.62 -0.15 2.21
CA SER A 93 -1.82 0.10 1.39
C SER A 93 -1.71 -0.53 -0.01
N GLY A 94 -2.85 -0.65 -0.68
CA GLY A 94 -2.96 -1.29 -1.99
C GLY A 94 -4.18 -0.80 -2.77
N PHE A 95 -4.51 -1.52 -3.84
CA PHE A 95 -5.67 -1.23 -4.68
C PHE A 95 -6.98 -1.60 -3.98
N SER A 96 -7.04 -2.79 -3.36
CA SER A 96 -8.17 -3.30 -2.60
C SER A 96 -8.46 -2.42 -1.39
N ALA A 97 -9.75 -2.26 -1.07
CA ALA A 97 -10.20 -1.50 0.09
C ALA A 97 -9.68 -2.08 1.42
N HIS A 98 -9.32 -3.36 1.43
CA HIS A 98 -8.87 -4.10 2.62
C HIS A 98 -7.42 -4.59 2.51
N ALA A 99 -6.63 -4.05 1.57
CA ALA A 99 -5.20 -4.35 1.49
C ALA A 99 -4.43 -3.94 2.76
N SER A 100 -4.98 -2.99 3.53
CA SER A 100 -4.40 -2.51 4.79
C SER A 100 -5.35 -2.71 5.97
N PRO A 101 -4.83 -3.05 7.17
CA PRO A 101 -5.62 -3.00 8.40
C PRO A 101 -5.82 -1.56 8.90
N CYS A 102 -5.10 -0.57 8.37
CA CYS A 102 -5.11 0.82 8.85
C CYS A 102 -6.32 1.65 8.39
N GLY A 103 -7.46 1.00 8.19
CA GLY A 103 -8.70 1.64 7.76
C GLY A 103 -8.68 2.11 6.31
N ARG A 104 -9.26 3.30 6.05
CA ARG A 104 -9.53 3.83 4.70
C ARG A 104 -8.29 4.47 4.05
N VAL A 105 -7.31 3.63 3.73
CA VAL A 105 -6.02 4.07 3.15
C VAL A 105 -5.74 3.46 1.78
N SER A 106 -6.73 2.81 1.15
CA SER A 106 -6.61 2.30 -0.23
C SER A 106 -6.24 3.41 -1.22
N TYR A 107 -5.71 3.05 -2.38
CA TYR A 107 -5.34 4.04 -3.41
C TYR A 107 -6.56 4.88 -3.81
N ALA A 108 -7.74 4.25 -3.91
CA ALA A 108 -8.98 4.93 -4.22
C ALA A 108 -9.42 5.94 -3.14
N ASP A 109 -9.19 5.65 -1.85
CA ASP A 109 -9.53 6.58 -0.76
C ASP A 109 -8.60 7.81 -0.74
N ARG A 110 -7.39 7.70 -1.30
CA ARG A 110 -6.37 8.76 -1.28
C ARG A 110 -6.29 9.56 -2.59
N ALA A 111 -6.71 8.99 -3.71
CA ALA A 111 -6.48 9.54 -5.05
C ALA A 111 -7.00 10.97 -5.23
N ALA A 112 -8.24 11.27 -4.83
CA ALA A 112 -8.81 12.62 -4.99
C ALA A 112 -8.02 13.69 -4.22
N ARG A 113 -7.46 13.34 -3.06
CA ARG A 113 -6.58 14.24 -2.29
C ARG A 113 -5.22 14.37 -2.96
N ALA A 114 -4.67 13.28 -3.48
CA ALA A 114 -3.35 13.25 -4.13
C ALA A 114 -3.27 14.17 -5.35
N VAL A 115 -4.35 14.26 -6.14
CA VAL A 115 -4.37 15.07 -7.36
C VAL A 115 -5.04 16.44 -7.18
N ARG A 116 -5.33 16.87 -5.95
CA ARG A 116 -6.04 18.14 -5.69
C ARG A 116 -5.29 19.36 -6.24
N GLY A 117 -3.96 19.32 -6.29
CA GLY A 117 -3.11 20.36 -6.89
C GLY A 117 -2.88 20.19 -8.39
N GLY A 118 -3.63 19.30 -9.07
CA GLY A 118 -3.36 18.89 -10.44
C GLY A 118 -2.33 17.76 -10.53
N ALA A 119 -2.23 17.15 -11.72
CA ALA A 119 -1.20 16.19 -12.10
C ALA A 119 -1.13 16.10 -13.63
N ASP A 120 0.06 16.22 -14.21
CA ASP A 120 0.30 15.95 -15.63
C ASP A 120 0.38 14.44 -15.89
N LEU A 121 0.86 13.70 -14.89
CA LEU A 121 0.94 12.25 -14.87
C LEU A 121 0.69 11.72 -13.45
N VAL A 122 -0.13 10.68 -13.33
CA VAL A 122 -0.26 9.89 -12.11
C VAL A 122 0.34 8.51 -12.32
N ILE A 123 1.21 8.10 -11.40
CA ILE A 123 1.72 6.74 -11.32
C ILE A 123 1.05 6.04 -10.14
N LEU A 124 0.35 4.94 -10.41
CA LEU A 124 -0.19 4.04 -9.39
C LEU A 124 0.80 2.88 -9.22
N GLU A 125 1.61 2.92 -8.17
CA GLU A 125 2.61 1.87 -7.90
C GLU A 125 2.13 0.95 -6.77
N GLY A 126 2.15 -0.35 -7.02
CA GLY A 126 2.06 -1.35 -5.95
C GLY A 126 1.22 -2.57 -6.33
N GLY A 127 0.49 -3.10 -5.35
CA GLY A 127 -0.21 -4.39 -5.45
C GLY A 127 0.36 -5.46 -4.51
N LEU A 128 1.54 -5.23 -3.92
CA LEU A 128 2.17 -6.23 -3.06
C LEU A 128 1.37 -6.51 -1.78
N ASN A 129 0.66 -5.50 -1.27
CA ASN A 129 -0.23 -5.65 -0.11
C ASN A 129 -1.58 -6.29 -0.47
N ASP A 130 -1.85 -6.49 -1.76
CA ASP A 130 -3.07 -7.11 -2.26
C ASP A 130 -2.95 -8.63 -2.44
N VAL A 131 -1.80 -9.26 -2.13
CA VAL A 131 -1.55 -10.70 -2.36
C VAL A 131 -2.51 -11.64 -1.65
N HIS A 132 -3.17 -11.17 -0.59
CA HIS A 132 -4.20 -11.92 0.15
C HIS A 132 -5.63 -11.41 -0.12
N SER A 133 -5.78 -10.37 -0.95
CA SER A 133 -7.09 -9.93 -1.41
C SER A 133 -7.65 -10.93 -2.43
N SER A 134 -8.98 -11.06 -2.46
CA SER A 134 -9.62 -11.77 -3.56
C SER A 134 -9.44 -11.01 -4.87
N GLU A 135 -9.39 -11.73 -5.99
CA GLU A 135 -9.30 -11.13 -7.32
C GLU A 135 -10.41 -10.10 -7.57
N THR A 136 -11.64 -10.41 -7.15
CA THR A 136 -12.78 -9.48 -7.23
C THR A 136 -12.53 -8.18 -6.46
N ALA A 137 -11.96 -8.26 -5.26
CA ALA A 137 -11.65 -7.08 -4.45
C ALA A 137 -10.54 -6.24 -5.11
N LEU A 138 -9.50 -6.88 -5.62
CA LEU A 138 -8.42 -6.23 -6.36
C LEU A 138 -8.94 -5.51 -7.62
N ARG A 139 -9.69 -6.21 -8.48
CA ARG A 139 -10.30 -5.62 -9.69
C ARG A 139 -11.23 -4.46 -9.36
N THR A 140 -12.03 -4.59 -8.31
CA THR A 140 -12.92 -3.51 -7.83
C THR A 140 -12.11 -2.31 -7.36
N GLY A 141 -11.02 -2.53 -6.63
CA GLY A 141 -10.09 -1.49 -6.19
C GLY A 141 -9.48 -0.70 -7.34
N VAL A 142 -8.93 -1.41 -8.35
CA VAL A 142 -8.37 -0.80 -9.57
C VAL A 142 -9.42 0.06 -10.28
N ARG A 143 -10.62 -0.48 -10.50
CA ARG A 143 -11.72 0.25 -11.14
C ARG A 143 -12.10 1.51 -10.38
N ARG A 144 -12.14 1.43 -9.04
CA ARG A 144 -12.51 2.56 -8.18
C ARG A 144 -11.48 3.67 -8.26
N VAL A 145 -10.18 3.36 -8.17
CA VAL A 145 -9.13 4.39 -8.25
C VAL A 145 -9.06 5.02 -9.64
N LEU A 146 -9.19 4.24 -10.72
CA LEU A 146 -9.24 4.77 -12.09
C LEU A 146 -10.49 5.62 -12.32
N GLY A 147 -11.62 5.26 -11.72
CA GLY A 147 -12.83 6.08 -11.75
C GLY A 147 -12.64 7.45 -11.08
N VAL A 148 -11.93 7.49 -9.95
CA VAL A 148 -11.57 8.74 -9.27
C VAL A 148 -10.60 9.59 -10.11
N LEU A 149 -9.68 8.94 -10.83
CA LEU A 149 -8.66 9.59 -11.67
C LEU A 149 -9.12 9.82 -13.13
N LYS A 150 -10.42 9.71 -13.41
CA LYS A 150 -10.94 9.88 -14.77
C LYS A 150 -10.56 11.25 -15.33
N GLY A 151 -9.93 11.25 -16.51
CA GLY A 151 -9.47 12.46 -17.19
C GLY A 151 -8.03 12.87 -16.85
N VAL A 152 -7.36 12.17 -15.94
CA VAL A 152 -5.93 12.33 -15.66
C VAL A 152 -5.14 11.27 -16.43
N ARG A 153 -3.94 11.60 -16.92
CA ARG A 153 -3.04 10.61 -17.50
C ARG A 153 -2.53 9.69 -16.39
N VAL A 154 -2.82 8.40 -16.47
CA VAL A 154 -2.42 7.40 -15.47
C VAL A 154 -1.49 6.36 -16.10
N VAL A 155 -0.51 5.90 -15.35
CA VAL A 155 0.26 4.67 -15.61
C VAL A 155 0.19 3.81 -14.35
N ILE A 156 -0.02 2.50 -14.50
CA ILE A 156 0.05 1.55 -13.39
C ILE A 156 1.41 0.86 -13.44
N VAL A 157 2.13 0.87 -12.32
CA VAL A 157 3.36 0.11 -12.10
C VAL A 157 3.04 -1.06 -11.19
N GLY A 158 3.30 -2.28 -11.66
CA GLY A 158 3.04 -3.52 -10.95
C GLY A 158 3.88 -3.68 -9.68
N PRO A 159 3.59 -4.73 -8.87
CA PRO A 159 4.26 -4.94 -7.60
C PRO A 159 5.75 -5.22 -7.78
N VAL A 160 6.55 -4.75 -6.82
CA VAL A 160 7.94 -5.20 -6.64
C VAL A 160 7.95 -6.71 -6.34
N PRO A 161 8.82 -7.52 -6.97
CA PRO A 161 8.83 -8.98 -6.81
C PRO A 161 9.53 -9.41 -5.52
N ALA A 162 9.03 -8.96 -4.38
CA ALA A 162 9.59 -9.30 -3.08
C ALA A 162 9.52 -10.81 -2.81
N PRO A 163 10.65 -11.49 -2.57
CA PRO A 163 10.69 -12.92 -2.26
C PRO A 163 9.63 -13.38 -1.24
N ASP A 164 9.44 -12.61 -0.16
CA ASP A 164 8.51 -12.90 0.94
C ASP A 164 7.01 -12.86 0.56
N ARG A 165 6.70 -12.48 -0.67
CA ARG A 165 5.34 -12.31 -1.20
C ARG A 165 5.12 -13.09 -2.49
N MET A 166 6.14 -13.80 -2.96
CA MET A 166 6.02 -14.72 -4.07
C MET A 166 5.41 -16.06 -3.60
N PRO A 167 4.58 -16.72 -4.42
CA PRO A 167 4.18 -16.35 -5.79
C PRO A 167 2.97 -15.40 -5.87
N GLY A 168 2.40 -14.97 -4.75
CA GLY A 168 1.20 -14.13 -4.72
C GLY A 168 1.34 -12.82 -5.50
N ALA A 169 2.52 -12.18 -5.44
CA ALA A 169 2.78 -10.96 -6.19
C ALA A 169 2.65 -11.15 -7.71
N ALA A 170 3.05 -12.31 -8.25
CA ALA A 170 2.93 -12.62 -9.68
C ALA A 170 1.47 -12.79 -10.11
N HIS A 171 0.64 -13.39 -9.25
CA HIS A 171 -0.79 -13.43 -9.50
C HIS A 171 -1.40 -12.02 -9.53
N VAL A 172 -1.06 -11.16 -8.56
CA VAL A 172 -1.52 -9.77 -8.53
C VAL A 172 -1.08 -9.00 -9.78
N ASP A 173 0.18 -9.13 -10.20
CA ASP A 173 0.72 -8.51 -11.43
C ASP A 173 -0.15 -8.87 -12.66
N SER A 174 -0.49 -10.15 -12.82
CA SER A 174 -1.34 -10.60 -13.94
C SER A 174 -2.75 -9.99 -13.92
N VAL A 175 -3.34 -9.82 -12.73
CA VAL A 175 -4.67 -9.22 -12.56
C VAL A 175 -4.61 -7.71 -12.85
N LEU A 176 -3.57 -7.02 -12.39
CA LEU A 176 -3.35 -5.61 -12.67
C LEU A 176 -3.14 -5.36 -14.17
N ALA A 177 -2.32 -6.18 -14.83
CA ALA A 177 -2.11 -6.11 -16.28
C ALA A 177 -3.44 -6.24 -17.04
N SER A 178 -4.27 -7.21 -16.65
CA SER A 178 -5.59 -7.45 -17.24
C SER A 178 -6.53 -6.24 -17.05
N GLU A 179 -6.61 -5.65 -15.85
CA GLU A 179 -7.46 -4.49 -15.60
C GLU A 179 -6.95 -3.20 -16.27
N ALA A 180 -5.63 -3.02 -16.35
CA ALA A 180 -5.02 -1.91 -17.06
C ALA A 180 -5.33 -1.97 -18.56
N ALA A 181 -5.17 -3.16 -19.18
CA ALA A 181 -5.55 -3.39 -20.57
C ALA A 181 -7.04 -3.12 -20.82
N ARG A 182 -7.93 -3.62 -19.94
CA ARG A 182 -9.38 -3.35 -20.01
C ARG A 182 -9.70 -1.85 -19.97
N ALA A 183 -8.94 -1.09 -19.19
CA ALA A 183 -9.12 0.35 -19.02
C ALA A 183 -8.36 1.21 -20.05
N HIS A 184 -7.58 0.59 -20.96
CA HIS A 184 -6.66 1.29 -21.86
C HIS A 184 -5.66 2.20 -21.12
N VAL A 185 -5.22 1.76 -19.94
CA VAL A 185 -4.21 2.43 -19.13
C VAL A 185 -2.88 1.70 -19.33
N PRO A 186 -1.77 2.42 -19.61
CA PRO A 186 -0.46 1.79 -19.69
C PRO A 186 -0.09 1.06 -18.40
N TYR A 187 0.52 -0.11 -18.56
CA TYR A 187 0.95 -0.97 -17.47
C TYR A 187 2.43 -1.30 -17.61
N VAL A 188 3.17 -1.14 -16.51
CA VAL A 188 4.57 -1.52 -16.40
C VAL A 188 4.66 -2.67 -15.40
N SER A 189 4.84 -3.90 -15.89
CA SER A 189 5.11 -5.04 -15.02
C SER A 189 6.54 -4.94 -14.47
N MET A 190 6.68 -5.32 -13.20
CA MET A 190 7.94 -5.31 -12.47
C MET A 190 8.28 -6.69 -11.91
N ILE A 191 7.43 -7.69 -12.16
CA ILE A 191 7.51 -8.99 -11.50
C ILE A 191 8.78 -9.79 -11.81
N ASP A 192 9.41 -9.52 -12.95
CA ASP A 192 10.67 -10.15 -13.37
C ASP A 192 11.90 -9.28 -13.07
N ALA A 193 11.75 -8.18 -12.32
CA ALA A 193 12.87 -7.31 -11.97
C ALA A 193 13.81 -7.97 -10.95
N ASP A 194 15.10 -7.97 -11.25
CA ASP A 194 16.14 -8.35 -10.31
C ASP A 194 16.53 -7.11 -9.47
N LEU A 195 16.21 -7.15 -8.17
CA LEU A 195 16.33 -6.02 -7.27
C LEU A 195 17.00 -6.43 -5.95
N ALA A 196 17.78 -5.51 -5.37
CA ALA A 196 18.48 -5.74 -4.11
C ALA A 196 17.57 -5.42 -2.90
N TYR A 197 17.39 -6.40 -2.01
CA TYR A 197 16.56 -6.30 -0.81
C TYR A 197 17.40 -6.16 0.46
N LEU A 198 16.81 -5.53 1.48
CA LEU A 198 17.28 -5.60 2.86
C LEU A 198 17.11 -7.02 3.41
N ASP A 199 17.71 -7.27 4.57
CA ASP A 199 17.49 -8.49 5.33
C ASP A 199 15.97 -8.72 5.54
N GLY A 200 15.52 -9.94 5.24
CA GLY A 200 14.11 -10.29 5.27
C GLY A 200 13.38 -10.15 3.94
N GLY A 201 14.04 -9.84 2.82
CA GLY A 201 13.52 -10.11 1.48
C GLY A 201 12.22 -9.37 1.10
N LEU A 202 11.84 -8.34 1.88
CA LEU A 202 10.61 -7.59 1.65
C LEU A 202 10.91 -6.18 1.14
N HIS A 203 11.70 -5.40 1.88
CA HIS A 203 11.98 -4.00 1.53
C HIS A 203 13.27 -3.87 0.74
N LEU A 204 13.32 -2.93 -0.21
CA LEU A 204 14.48 -2.71 -1.05
C LEU A 204 15.59 -2.03 -0.26
N THR A 205 16.83 -2.36 -0.61
CA THR A 205 17.98 -1.52 -0.27
C THR A 205 17.91 -0.20 -1.05
N ARG A 206 18.80 0.75 -0.72
CA ARG A 206 18.96 1.98 -1.51
C ARG A 206 19.28 1.68 -2.98
N ASP A 207 20.15 0.72 -3.25
CA ASP A 207 20.50 0.33 -4.62
C ASP A 207 19.33 -0.34 -5.33
N GLY A 208 18.56 -1.16 -4.60
CA GLY A 208 17.30 -1.71 -5.09
C GLY A 208 16.28 -0.63 -5.46
N HIS A 209 16.11 0.41 -4.65
CA HIS A 209 15.25 1.55 -4.96
C HIS A 209 15.71 2.31 -6.21
N ARG A 210 17.02 2.51 -6.38
CA ARG A 210 17.56 3.15 -7.57
C ARG A 210 17.30 2.31 -8.83
N ALA A 211 17.65 1.02 -8.79
CA ALA A 211 17.41 0.10 -9.89
C ALA A 211 15.92 0.01 -10.25
N PHE A 212 15.04 -0.02 -9.24
CA PHE A 212 13.60 -0.01 -9.45
C PHE A 212 13.13 1.25 -10.18
N GLY A 213 13.59 2.43 -9.74
CA GLY A 213 13.28 3.71 -10.38
C GLY A 213 13.78 3.80 -11.82
N ASP A 214 15.03 3.40 -12.06
CA ASP A 214 15.64 3.37 -13.40
C ASP A 214 14.84 2.47 -14.37
N LEU A 215 14.42 1.29 -13.90
CA LEU A 215 13.57 0.37 -14.68
C LEU A 215 12.20 0.95 -14.98
N VAL A 216 11.56 1.61 -14.01
CA VAL A 216 10.27 2.28 -14.25
C VAL A 216 10.43 3.34 -15.33
N VAL A 217 11.42 4.23 -15.19
CA VAL A 217 11.69 5.31 -16.17
C VAL A 217 11.93 4.75 -17.56
N ALA A 218 12.71 3.69 -17.70
CA ALA A 218 13.00 3.06 -18.98
C ALA A 218 11.77 2.43 -19.67
N ARG A 219 10.69 2.18 -18.92
CA ARG A 219 9.48 1.50 -19.38
C ARG A 219 8.25 2.41 -19.44
N LEU A 220 8.36 3.67 -19.02
CA LEU A 220 7.28 4.63 -19.14
C LEU A 220 6.97 4.93 -20.63
N PRO A 221 5.69 5.07 -21.01
CA PRO A 221 5.26 5.34 -22.38
C PRO A 221 5.33 6.82 -22.80
#